data_AF-A0A852JIL8-F1
#
_entry.id   AF-A0A852JIL8-F1
#
_cell.length_a   1.000
_cell.length_b   1.000
_cell.length_c   1.000
_cell.angle_alpha   90.00
_cell.angle_beta   90.00
_cell.angle_gamma   90.00
#
_symmetry.space_group_name_H-M   'P 1'
#
loop_
_entity.id
_entity.type
_entity.pdbx_description
1 polymer ?
#
loop_
_entity_poly.entity_id
_entity_poly.type
_entity_poly.pdbx_seq_one_letter_code
_entity_poly.pdbx_strand_id
1 'polypeptide(L)' 'RMRFKCPFCTHTVKRRADLKRHLRCHTGERPYPCEACGKRFTRLEHLRNHFQTVGKPPKTFFIAVSLRG' A
#
# COMPACT_ATOMS: atom_id res chain seq x y z
N ARG A 1 15.04 -8.24 19.39
CA ARG A 1 13.94 -7.74 18.50
C ARG A 1 14.54 -6.93 17.36
N MET A 2 14.62 -7.50 16.15
CA MET A 2 15.15 -6.79 14.98
C MET A 2 14.18 -5.69 14.55
N ARG A 3 14.66 -4.45 14.38
CA ARG A 3 13.90 -3.30 13.88
C ARG A 3 14.54 -2.85 12.57
N PHE A 4 13.74 -2.43 11.61
CA PHE A 4 14.20 -2.00 10.30
C PHE A 4 14.22 -0.47 10.24
N LYS A 5 15.39 0.10 9.95
CA LYS A 5 15.59 1.55 9.82
C LYS A 5 15.24 1.99 8.40
N CYS A 6 14.58 3.14 8.28
CA CYS A 6 14.41 3.78 6.98
C CYS A 6 15.72 4.49 6.58
N PRO A 7 16.15 4.41 5.31
CA PRO A 7 17.32 5.15 4.83
C PRO A 7 17.02 6.62 4.51
N PHE A 8 15.75 6.98 4.28
CA PHE A 8 15.34 8.34 3.90
C PHE A 8 14.81 9.17 5.09
N CYS A 9 14.62 8.55 6.26
CA CYS A 9 14.18 9.24 7.47
C CYS A 9 14.55 8.47 8.74
N THR A 10 14.34 9.10 9.90
CA THR A 10 14.69 8.51 11.21
C THR A 10 13.70 7.45 11.72
N HIS A 11 12.62 7.17 10.96
CA HIS A 11 11.63 6.18 11.39
C HIS A 11 12.18 4.76 11.40
N THR A 12 11.84 4.04 12.47
CA THR A 12 12.16 2.62 12.63
C THR A 12 10.90 1.79 12.74
N VAL A 13 10.76 0.77 11.90
CA VAL A 13 9.60 -0.12 11.86
C VAL A 13 9.93 -1.51 12.38
N LYS A 14 8.91 -2.23 12.85
CA LYS A 14 9.10 -3.53 13.51
C LYS A 14 9.20 -4.71 12.53
N ARG A 15 8.61 -4.60 11.34
CA ARG A 15 8.59 -5.67 10.32
C ARG A 15 9.13 -5.17 8.98
N ARG A 16 9.77 -6.06 8.20
CA ARG A 16 10.29 -5.72 6.86
C ARG A 16 9.18 -5.32 5.89
N ALA A 17 8.00 -5.95 5.98
CA ALA A 17 6.83 -5.58 5.18
C ALA A 17 6.35 -4.15 5.46
N ASP A 18 6.42 -3.71 6.73
CA ASP A 18 6.10 -2.34 7.11
C ASP A 18 7.12 -1.35 6.56
N LEU A 19 8.40 -1.73 6.47
CA LEU A 19 9.44 -0.88 5.85
C LEU A 19 9.16 -0.71 4.36
N LYS A 20 8.89 -1.81 3.64
CA LYS A 20 8.57 -1.76 2.20
C LYS A 20 7.36 -0.87 1.93
N ARG A 21 6.34 -0.93 2.79
CA ARG A 21 5.17 -0.05 2.72
C ARG A 21 5.50 1.40 3.06
N HIS A 22 6.33 1.63 4.07
CA HIS A 22 6.79 2.97 4.45
C HIS A 22 7.57 3.65 3.32
N LEU A 23 8.43 2.91 2.61
CA LEU A 23 9.22 3.44 1.49
C LEU A 23 8.34 4.02 0.37
N ARG A 24 7.12 3.49 0.18
CA ARG A 24 6.15 4.05 -0.78
C ARG A 24 5.75 5.50 -0.49
N CYS A 25 5.92 5.97 0.76
CA CYS A 25 5.70 7.36 1.15
C CYS A 25 6.77 8.29 0.56
N HIS A 26 8.00 7.79 0.41
CA HIS A 26 9.11 8.54 -0.18
C HIS A 26 9.08 8.49 -1.70
N THR A 27 8.77 7.32 -2.28
CA THR A 27 8.71 7.15 -3.75
C THR A 27 7.40 7.67 -4.36
N GLY A 28 6.39 7.98 -3.54
CA GLY A 28 5.07 8.37 -4.01
C GLY A 28 4.29 7.24 -4.70
N GLU A 29 4.79 6.01 -4.67
CA GLU A 29 4.16 4.86 -5.31
C GLU A 29 2.80 4.57 -4.69
N ARG A 30 1.75 4.71 -5.51
CA ARG A 30 0.37 4.39 -5.15
C ARG A 30 -0.15 3.29 -6.07
N PRO A 31 0.11 2.02 -5.71
CA PRO A 31 -0.22 0.87 -6.57
C PRO A 31 -1.71 0.54 -6.60
N TYR A 32 -2.54 1.15 -5.75
CA TYR A 32 -3.96 0.82 -5.62
C TYR A 32 -4.83 1.97 -6.12
N PRO A 33 -5.15 2.04 -7.43
CA PRO A 33 -6.09 3.01 -7.96
C PRO A 33 -7.54 2.57 -7.75
N CYS A 34 -8.43 3.54 -7.52
CA CYS A 34 -9.86 3.37 -7.60
C CYS A 34 -10.32 3.65 -9.04
N GLU A 35 -10.85 2.64 -9.72
CA GLU A 35 -11.34 2.78 -11.11
C GLU A 35 -12.58 3.67 -11.22
N ALA A 36 -13.34 3.83 -10.13
CA ALA A 36 -14.57 4.61 -10.13
C ALA A 36 -14.33 6.13 -10.04
N CYS A 37 -13.25 6.57 -9.38
CA CYS A 37 -12.99 7.99 -9.14
C CYS A 37 -11.54 8.42 -9.45
N GLY A 38 -10.68 7.50 -9.89
CA GLY A 38 -9.27 7.76 -10.18
C GLY A 38 -8.37 7.97 -8.95
N LYS A 39 -8.92 7.99 -7.72
CA LYS A 39 -8.11 8.19 -6.50
C LYS A 39 -7.14 7.03 -6.29
N ARG A 40 -5.89 7.36 -5.98
CA ARG A 40 -4.83 6.37 -5.77
C ARG A 40 -4.47 6.25 -4.29
N PHE A 41 -4.35 5.01 -3.81
CA PHE A 41 -4.06 4.69 -2.43
C PHE A 41 -2.72 3.94 -2.33
N THR A 42 -2.02 4.16 -1.23
CA THR A 42 -0.77 3.45 -0.90
C THR A 42 -1.02 2.07 -0.28
N ARG A 43 -2.24 1.84 0.23
CA ARG A 43 -2.67 0.64 0.96
C ARG A 43 -4.01 0.12 0.44
N LEU A 44 -4.12 -1.21 0.35
CA LEU A 44 -5.35 -1.90 -0.06
C LEU A 44 -6.49 -1.68 0.94
N GLU A 45 -6.19 -1.67 2.24
CA GLU A 45 -7.18 -1.45 3.30
C GLU A 45 -7.89 -0.08 3.15
N HIS A 46 -7.13 0.97 2.80
CA HIS A 46 -7.69 2.30 2.55
C HIS A 46 -8.54 2.32 1.29
N LEU A 47 -8.09 1.64 0.22
CA LEU A 47 -8.86 1.50 -1.00
C LEU A 47 -10.17 0.73 -0.75
N ARG A 48 -10.13 -0.36 0.04
CA ARG A 48 -11.31 -1.14 0.42
C ARG A 48 -12.34 -0.30 1.18
N ASN A 49 -11.88 0.46 2.19
CA ASN A 49 -12.77 1.38 2.91
C ASN A 49 -13.36 2.44 1.98
N HIS A 50 -12.54 2.97 1.07
CA HIS A 50 -13.01 3.91 0.06
C HIS A 50 -14.09 3.29 -0.85
N PHE A 51 -13.97 2.01 -1.24
CA PHE A 51 -14.98 1.36 -2.07
C PHE A 51 -16.35 1.25 -1.41
N GLN A 52 -16.41 1.13 -0.10
CA GLN A 52 -17.68 1.19 0.63
C GLN A 52 -18.36 2.56 0.49
N THR A 53 -17.58 3.63 0.28
CA THR A 53 -18.11 4.99 0.07
C THR A 53 -18.52 5.29 -1.37
N VAL A 54 -17.87 4.65 -2.37
CA VAL A 54 -18.17 4.89 -3.80
C VAL A 54 -19.10 3.84 -4.43
N GLY A 55 -19.46 2.79 -3.69
CA GLY A 55 -20.47 1.81 -4.12
C GLY A 55 -20.06 0.93 -5.31
N LYS A 56 -18.77 0.86 -5.67
CA LYS A 56 -18.26 -0.02 -6.74
C LYS A 56 -17.08 -0.86 -6.25
N PRO A 57 -17.10 -2.20 -6.33
CA PRO A 57 -15.94 -3.02 -5.96
C PRO A 57 -14.82 -2.92 -7.02
N PRO A 58 -13.54 -3.00 -6.61
CA PRO A 58 -12.41 -3.06 -7.55
C PRO A 58 -12.47 -4.37 -8.33
N LYS A 59 -12.28 -4.31 -9.65
CA LYS A 59 -12.11 -5.53 -10.47
C LYS A 59 -10.75 -6.22 -10.23
N THR A 60 -9.83 -5.55 -9.54
CA THR A 60 -8.40 -5.90 -9.42
C THR A 60 -8.01 -6.68 -8.16
N PHE A 61 -8.94 -7.41 -7.52
CA PHE A 61 -8.59 -8.39 -6.46
C PHE A 61 -7.59 -9.49 -6.92
N PHE A 62 -7.24 -9.54 -8.22
CA PHE A 62 -6.39 -10.53 -8.86
C PHE A 62 -4.97 -10.09 -9.26
N ILE A 63 -4.46 -8.91 -8.86
CA ILE A 63 -2.99 -8.74 -8.90
C ILE A 63 -2.44 -9.38 -7.64
N ALA A 64 -2.36 -10.71 -7.72
CA ALA A 64 -1.56 -11.54 -6.85
C ALA A 64 -0.21 -10.84 -6.64
N VAL A 65 0.12 -10.62 -5.37
CA VAL A 65 1.52 -10.52 -4.95
C VAL A 65 2.13 -11.93 -5.10
N SER A 66 2.24 -12.40 -6.34
CA SER A 66 3.30 -13.28 -6.77
C SER A 66 4.44 -12.31 -7.06
N LEU A 67 5.54 -12.28 -6.34
CA LEU A 67 6.38 -13.43 -6.03
C LEU A 67 6.81 -13.40 -4.56
N ARG A 68 6.41 -14.44 -3.85
CA ARG A 68 7.27 -15.08 -2.85
C ARG A 68 8.52 -15.53 -3.62
N GLY A 69 9.66 -14.95 -3.28
CA GLY A 69 11.01 -15.40 -3.57
C GLY A 69 11.82 -15.07 -2.34
#